data_AF-A0ABD6F8R3-F1
#
_entry.id   AF-A0ABD6F8R3-F1
#
_cell.length_a   1.000
_cell.length_b   1.000
_cell.length_c   1.000
_cell.angle_alpha   90.00
_cell.angle_beta   90.00
_cell.angle_gamma   90.00
#
_symmetry.space_group_name_H-M   'P 1'
#
loop_
_entity.id
_entity.type
_entity.pdbx_description
1 polymer ?
#
loop_
_entity_poly.entity_id
_entity_poly.type
_entity_poly.pdbx_seq_one_letter_code
_entity_poly.pdbx_strand_id
1 'polypeptide(L)'
;MWKEYIRKKEKGQFVLVYVTVRNTGDRARTFDAGNQKLIDTSGREFQADSEAVIAMGEESKSFLEEINPGNGVNGILVFDVPRGVKRERAGEHIRLFVLANDLTARALVSAELTKGNGLFHAKTALAFAPVAVTPDELGAAWDGRRVHLPLEVQLNDEPLGLPHAGTDMAFDFPALIAAAARMRDLRAGTIIGSGAVSNRDASVGACSLAEKRALQEEALDAPLLRIGDRIRIEMRAADGQSIFGAIAQTVVHPDRRDPQEGASSGASSDTAPADQAA
;
A
#
# COMPACT_ATOMS: atom_id res chain seq x y z
N MET A 1 -39.21 -27.32 14.68
CA MET A 1 -39.81 -26.31 13.78
C MET A 1 -39.46 -24.95 14.36
N TRP A 2 -38.54 -24.23 13.72
CA TRP A 2 -38.28 -22.77 13.80
C TRP A 2 -37.76 -22.21 15.15
N LYS A 3 -36.47 -21.89 15.32
CA LYS A 3 -35.75 -20.70 14.78
C LYS A 3 -36.60 -19.43 14.85
N GLU A 4 -36.25 -18.47 15.71
CA GLU A 4 -35.78 -17.15 15.26
C GLU A 4 -35.45 -16.14 16.38
N TYR A 5 -34.43 -15.31 16.08
CA TYR A 5 -33.96 -14.06 16.69
C TYR A 5 -33.78 -14.01 18.22
N ILE A 6 -32.55 -13.95 18.76
CA ILE A 6 -31.66 -12.78 18.62
C ILE A 6 -30.21 -13.23 18.31
N ARG A 7 -29.79 -12.94 17.08
CA ARG A 7 -28.38 -12.84 16.68
C ARG A 7 -27.77 -11.65 17.43
N LYS A 8 -26.89 -11.87 18.40
CA LYS A 8 -25.97 -10.80 18.84
C LYS A 8 -24.90 -10.68 17.77
N LYS A 9 -25.19 -9.85 16.77
CA LYS A 9 -24.24 -9.42 15.74
C LYS A 9 -23.32 -8.42 16.41
N GLU A 10 -22.20 -8.86 16.98
CA GLU A 10 -21.16 -7.93 17.41
C GLU A 10 -20.50 -7.37 16.14
N LYS A 11 -20.97 -6.19 15.73
CA LYS A 11 -20.36 -5.34 14.71
C LYS A 11 -19.08 -4.77 15.32
N GLY A 12 -17.94 -5.44 15.11
CA GLY A 12 -16.62 -4.90 15.45
C GLY A 12 -16.34 -3.68 14.57
N GLN A 13 -16.39 -2.50 15.18
CA GLN A 13 -16.05 -1.23 14.58
C GLN A 13 -14.52 -1.04 14.64
N PHE A 14 -13.96 -0.29 13.68
CA PHE A 14 -12.69 0.40 13.93
C PHE A 14 -12.82 1.15 15.25
N VAL A 15 -11.84 1.05 16.15
CA VAL A 15 -11.83 1.94 17.32
C VAL A 15 -11.11 3.21 16.92
N LEU A 16 -11.79 4.04 16.13
CA LEU A 16 -11.50 5.46 16.17
C LEU A 16 -12.00 5.94 17.53
N VAL A 17 -11.08 6.06 18.48
CA VAL A 17 -11.44 6.61 19.79
C VAL A 17 -11.52 8.12 19.61
N TYR A 18 -12.73 8.63 19.44
CA TYR A 18 -12.99 10.06 19.54
C TYR A 18 -12.91 10.42 21.01
N VAL A 19 -11.87 11.14 21.38
CA VAL A 19 -11.68 11.64 22.74
C VAL A 19 -11.88 13.14 22.74
N THR A 20 -12.70 13.62 23.68
CA THR A 20 -12.71 15.02 24.08
C THR A 20 -11.94 15.11 25.38
N VAL A 21 -10.79 15.76 25.35
CA VAL A 21 -9.93 15.91 26.53
C VAL A 21 -9.98 17.36 26.96
N ARG A 22 -10.36 17.59 28.22
CA ARG A 22 -10.42 18.91 28.84
C ARG A 22 -9.35 19.03 29.91
N ASN A 23 -8.55 20.09 29.87
CA ASN A 23 -7.63 20.37 30.97
C ASN A 23 -8.39 20.99 32.15
N THR A 24 -8.48 20.25 33.26
CA THR A 24 -9.12 20.68 34.51
C THR A 24 -8.13 21.19 35.57
N GLY A 25 -6.84 21.25 35.23
CA GLY A 25 -5.79 21.78 36.11
C GLY A 25 -5.68 23.31 36.08
N ASP A 26 -4.67 23.84 36.75
CA ASP A 26 -4.35 25.26 36.87
C ASP A 26 -3.25 25.75 35.89
N ARG A 27 -2.65 24.83 35.14
CA ARG A 27 -1.58 25.10 34.17
C ARG A 27 -1.78 24.35 32.87
N ALA A 28 -1.21 24.88 31.79
CA ALA A 28 -1.26 24.28 30.47
C ALA A 28 -0.58 22.90 30.45
N ARG A 29 -1.11 21.97 29.65
CA ARG A 29 -0.57 20.62 29.46
C ARG A 29 -0.80 20.14 28.03
N THR A 30 0.21 19.50 27.46
CA THR A 30 0.12 18.86 26.14
C THR A 30 -0.60 17.51 26.24
N PHE A 31 -1.48 17.23 25.29
CA PHE A 31 -2.15 15.94 25.16
C PHE A 31 -1.53 15.10 24.04
N ASP A 32 -0.51 14.32 24.40
CA ASP A 32 0.24 13.48 23.46
C ASP A 32 -0.49 12.14 23.20
N ALA A 33 -0.71 11.85 21.92
CA ALA A 33 -1.28 10.59 21.43
C ALA A 33 -0.43 9.38 21.83
N GLY A 34 0.91 9.53 21.87
CA GLY A 34 1.84 8.48 22.27
C GLY A 34 1.70 8.08 23.74
N ASN A 35 1.07 8.91 24.57
CA ASN A 35 0.80 8.59 25.98
C ASN A 35 -0.58 7.96 26.20
N GLN A 36 -1.35 7.70 25.13
CA GLN A 36 -2.65 7.04 25.22
C GLN A 36 -2.50 5.55 25.00
N LYS A 37 -2.94 4.77 25.99
CA LYS A 37 -2.96 3.30 25.93
C LYS A 37 -4.40 2.81 25.91
N LEU A 38 -4.72 1.95 24.95
CA LEU A 38 -5.94 1.18 24.98
C LEU A 38 -5.67 -0.15 25.69
N ILE A 39 -6.47 -0.49 26.69
CA ILE A 39 -6.36 -1.77 27.43
C ILE A 39 -7.61 -2.57 27.12
N ASP A 40 -7.44 -3.77 26.56
CA ASP A 40 -8.59 -4.65 26.29
C ASP A 40 -9.03 -5.45 27.53
N THR A 41 -10.13 -6.18 27.42
CA THR A 41 -10.68 -7.02 28.49
C THR A 41 -9.77 -8.18 28.91
N SER A 42 -8.67 -8.40 28.19
CA SER A 42 -7.64 -9.39 28.48
C SER A 42 -6.35 -8.76 29.02
N GLY A 43 -6.34 -7.46 29.28
CA GLY A 43 -5.21 -6.72 29.85
C GLY A 43 -4.10 -6.39 28.86
N ARG A 44 -4.33 -6.51 27.54
CA ARG A 44 -3.33 -6.16 26.52
C ARG A 44 -3.34 -4.66 26.27
N GLU A 45 -2.15 -4.06 26.26
CA GLU A 45 -1.94 -2.63 25.99
C GLU A 45 -1.66 -2.38 24.50
N PHE A 46 -2.29 -1.34 23.94
CA PHE A 46 -2.06 -0.85 22.58
C PHE A 46 -1.75 0.64 22.64
N GLN A 47 -0.67 1.06 21.98
CA GLN A 47 -0.27 2.47 21.88
C GLN A 47 -0.75 3.04 20.56
N ALA A 48 -1.22 4.29 20.57
CA ALA A 48 -1.55 4.98 19.33
C ALA A 48 -0.27 5.31 18.54
N ASP A 49 -0.35 5.19 17.22
CA ASP A 49 0.72 5.60 16.30
C ASP A 49 0.65 7.11 16.08
N SER A 50 1.54 7.84 16.75
CA SER A 50 1.60 9.31 16.69
C SER A 50 1.88 9.84 15.29
N GLU A 51 2.64 9.13 14.43
CA GLU A 51 2.90 9.58 13.06
C GLU A 51 1.66 9.42 12.18
N ALA A 52 0.94 8.30 12.33
CA ALA A 52 -0.32 8.07 11.63
C ALA A 52 -1.43 9.04 12.09
N VAL A 53 -1.43 9.46 13.35
CA VAL A 53 -2.32 10.51 13.87
C VAL A 53 -2.01 11.86 13.22
N ILE A 54 -0.73 12.22 13.07
CA ILE A 54 -0.31 13.47 12.40
C ILE A 54 -0.71 13.47 10.91
N ALA A 55 -0.65 12.32 10.25
CA ALA A 55 -1.02 12.18 8.85
C ALA A 55 -2.53 12.42 8.56
N MET A 56 -3.41 12.41 9.56
CA MET A 56 -4.86 12.61 9.38
C MET A 56 -5.32 14.08 9.29
N GLY A 57 -4.39 15.05 9.22
CA GLY A 57 -4.70 16.43 8.84
C GLY A 57 -5.15 17.33 9.99
N GLU A 58 -5.99 18.34 9.69
CA GLU A 58 -6.26 19.45 10.62
C GLU A 58 -7.00 19.05 11.90
N GLU A 59 -7.81 17.98 11.87
CA GLU A 59 -8.52 17.47 13.05
C GLU A 59 -7.58 16.85 14.11
N SER A 60 -6.34 16.53 13.74
CA SER A 60 -5.32 15.98 14.65
C SER A 60 -4.21 16.97 15.02
N LYS A 61 -4.23 18.22 14.52
CA LYS A 61 -3.29 19.28 14.94
C LYS A 61 -3.41 19.62 16.44
N SER A 62 -4.59 19.44 17.00
CA SER A 62 -4.92 19.69 18.41
C SER A 62 -4.10 18.86 19.43
N PHE A 63 -3.37 17.84 18.97
CA PHE A 63 -2.61 16.91 19.82
C PHE A 63 -1.19 17.34 20.17
N LEU A 64 -0.61 18.26 19.39
CA LEU A 64 0.76 18.75 19.63
C LEU A 64 0.78 20.11 20.36
N GLU A 65 -0.39 20.67 20.64
CA GLU A 65 -0.54 21.97 21.27
C GLU A 65 -0.86 21.86 22.77
N GLU A 66 -0.46 22.86 23.54
CA GLU A 66 -0.78 22.93 24.96
C GLU A 66 -2.26 23.25 25.18
N ILE A 67 -2.97 22.37 25.88
CA ILE A 67 -4.36 22.61 26.27
C ILE A 67 -4.36 23.50 27.51
N ASN A 68 -4.80 24.74 27.35
CA ASN A 68 -4.96 25.67 28.48
C ASN A 68 -6.10 25.24 29.43
N PRO A 69 -6.01 25.56 30.73
CA PRO A 69 -7.07 25.33 31.70
C PRO A 69 -8.45 25.79 31.21
N GLY A 70 -9.45 24.92 31.30
CA GLY A 70 -10.82 25.22 30.90
C GLY A 70 -11.16 24.93 29.44
N ASN A 71 -10.15 24.79 28.56
CA ASN A 71 -10.31 24.43 27.14
C ASN A 71 -10.28 22.91 26.93
N GLY A 72 -10.76 22.46 25.76
CA GLY A 72 -10.69 21.07 25.35
C GLY A 72 -10.35 20.91 23.88
N VAL A 73 -9.84 19.73 23.53
CA VAL A 73 -9.48 19.36 22.16
C VAL A 73 -10.17 18.06 21.75
N ASN A 74 -10.39 17.90 20.45
CA ASN A 74 -10.89 16.69 19.83
C ASN A 74 -9.78 16.05 18.99
N GLY A 75 -9.84 14.74 18.82
CA GLY A 75 -9.26 14.10 17.64
C GLY A 75 -9.30 12.58 17.69
N ILE A 76 -8.44 11.95 16.89
CA ILE A 76 -8.55 10.55 16.47
C ILE A 76 -7.21 9.83 16.68
N LEU A 77 -7.24 8.64 17.30
CA LEU A 77 -6.07 7.76 17.52
C LEU A 77 -6.03 6.61 16.49
N VAL A 78 -4.85 6.34 15.89
CA VAL A 78 -4.62 5.24 14.92
C VAL A 78 -3.82 4.13 15.59
N PHE A 79 -4.18 2.87 15.34
CA PHE A 79 -3.53 1.70 15.98
C PHE A 79 -3.05 0.68 14.93
N ASP A 80 -1.91 0.04 15.24
CA ASP A 80 -1.24 -1.02 14.47
C ASP A 80 -2.08 -2.30 14.25
N VAL A 81 -1.60 -3.19 13.38
CA VAL A 81 -2.12 -4.57 13.32
C VAL A 81 -1.43 -5.39 14.41
N PRO A 82 -2.18 -5.92 15.39
CA PRO A 82 -1.57 -6.61 16.51
C PRO A 82 -1.05 -7.99 16.10
N ARG A 83 0.05 -8.38 16.74
CA ARG A 83 0.60 -9.73 16.65
C ARG A 83 -0.50 -10.76 16.93
N GLY A 84 -0.57 -11.75 16.06
CA GLY A 84 -1.52 -12.86 16.18
C GLY A 84 -2.98 -12.47 15.89
N VAL A 85 -3.22 -11.33 15.22
CA VAL A 85 -4.55 -11.00 14.69
C VAL A 85 -5.13 -12.19 13.91
N LYS A 86 -6.40 -12.49 14.16
CA LYS A 86 -7.10 -13.58 13.48
C LYS A 86 -7.60 -13.11 12.12
N ARG A 87 -7.67 -14.02 11.15
CA ARG A 87 -8.12 -13.72 9.77
C ARG A 87 -9.45 -12.99 9.75
N GLU A 88 -10.38 -13.34 10.65
CA GLU A 88 -11.73 -12.78 10.73
C GLU A 88 -11.72 -11.27 11.01
N ARG A 89 -10.66 -10.78 11.67
CA ARG A 89 -10.49 -9.37 12.06
C ARG A 89 -9.42 -8.64 11.27
N ALA A 90 -8.54 -9.38 10.59
CA ALA A 90 -7.41 -8.80 9.87
C ALA A 90 -7.84 -7.82 8.75
N GLY A 91 -9.00 -8.05 8.11
CA GLY A 91 -9.56 -7.13 7.12
C GLY A 91 -9.93 -5.75 7.68
N GLU A 92 -10.24 -5.66 8.98
CA GLU A 92 -10.53 -4.40 9.69
C GLU A 92 -9.30 -3.47 9.76
N HIS A 93 -8.11 -3.98 9.46
CA HIS A 93 -6.87 -3.21 9.49
C HIS A 93 -6.43 -2.71 8.11
N ILE A 94 -7.16 -3.05 7.05
CA ILE A 94 -6.87 -2.51 5.71
C ILE A 94 -7.31 -1.04 5.67
N ARG A 95 -6.43 -0.16 5.18
CA ARG A 95 -6.70 1.28 5.05
C ARG A 95 -6.78 1.72 3.60
N LEU A 96 -5.88 1.21 2.77
CA LEU A 96 -5.77 1.60 1.38
C LEU A 96 -5.43 0.40 0.51
N PHE A 97 -5.87 0.47 -0.74
CA PHE A 97 -5.43 -0.37 -1.85
C PHE A 97 -4.66 0.48 -2.85
N VAL A 98 -3.64 -0.09 -3.46
CA VAL A 98 -2.88 0.51 -4.55
C VAL A 98 -2.37 -0.60 -5.47
N LEU A 99 -2.34 -0.36 -6.79
CA LEU A 99 -1.70 -1.29 -7.71
C LEU A 99 -0.19 -1.26 -7.53
N ALA A 100 0.46 -2.41 -7.69
CA ALA A 100 1.91 -2.52 -7.60
C ALA A 100 2.48 -3.29 -8.79
N ASN A 101 3.59 -2.81 -9.34
CA ASN A 101 4.41 -3.54 -10.29
C ASN A 101 5.70 -4.00 -9.60
N ASP A 102 5.75 -5.29 -9.30
CA ASP A 102 6.82 -5.92 -8.53
C ASP A 102 7.80 -6.65 -9.47
N LEU A 103 8.73 -5.88 -10.05
CA LEU A 103 9.60 -6.34 -11.12
C LEU A 103 10.57 -7.42 -10.65
N THR A 104 10.59 -8.52 -11.41
CA THR A 104 11.40 -9.69 -11.08
C THR A 104 12.43 -9.98 -12.17
N ALA A 105 13.71 -9.93 -11.82
CA ALA A 105 14.81 -10.39 -12.66
C ALA A 105 14.86 -11.93 -12.64
N ARG A 106 14.07 -12.56 -13.52
CA ARG A 106 13.86 -14.02 -13.54
C ARG A 106 15.13 -14.84 -13.70
N ALA A 107 16.15 -14.31 -14.39
CA ALA A 107 17.46 -14.97 -14.53
C ALA A 107 18.16 -15.24 -13.18
N LEU A 108 17.86 -14.44 -12.14
CA LEU A 108 18.48 -14.58 -10.81
C LEU A 108 17.68 -15.47 -9.86
N VAL A 109 16.39 -15.71 -10.14
CA VAL A 109 15.45 -16.38 -9.23
C VAL A 109 15.94 -17.76 -8.82
N SER A 110 16.35 -18.59 -9.78
CA SER A 110 16.80 -19.96 -9.48
C SER A 110 18.04 -19.96 -8.59
N ALA A 111 19.05 -19.14 -8.94
CA ALA A 111 20.29 -19.06 -8.18
C ALA A 111 20.11 -18.52 -6.75
N GLU A 112 19.14 -17.63 -6.52
CA GLU A 112 18.83 -17.13 -5.17
C GLU A 112 18.02 -18.13 -4.36
N LEU A 113 16.99 -18.75 -4.94
CA LEU A 113 16.16 -19.74 -4.22
C LEU A 113 16.97 -20.95 -3.77
N THR A 114 17.95 -21.41 -4.56
CA THR A 114 18.83 -22.51 -4.16
C THR A 114 19.65 -22.21 -2.89
N LYS A 115 19.87 -20.92 -2.57
CA LYS A 115 20.58 -20.51 -1.33
C LYS A 115 19.70 -20.55 -0.09
N GLY A 116 18.37 -20.65 -0.22
CA GLY A 116 17.42 -20.81 0.89
C GLY A 116 17.03 -19.52 1.63
N ASN A 117 17.58 -18.35 1.27
CA ASN A 117 17.29 -17.07 1.93
C ASN A 117 16.14 -16.27 1.28
N GLY A 118 15.46 -16.87 0.30
CA GLY A 118 14.45 -16.18 -0.50
C GLY A 118 15.06 -15.33 -1.62
N LEU A 119 14.25 -14.40 -2.14
CA LEU A 119 14.64 -13.51 -3.24
C LEU A 119 15.08 -12.16 -2.68
N PHE A 120 16.21 -11.67 -3.16
CA PHE A 120 16.74 -10.36 -2.80
C PHE A 120 17.04 -9.54 -4.05
N HIS A 121 18.09 -9.87 -4.82
CA HIS A 121 18.42 -9.14 -6.04
C HIS A 121 17.48 -9.48 -7.20
N ALA A 122 16.83 -10.65 -7.16
CA ALA A 122 15.82 -10.99 -8.15
C ALA A 122 14.59 -10.07 -8.04
N LYS A 123 14.34 -9.43 -6.88
CA LYS A 123 13.31 -8.41 -6.70
C LYS A 123 13.96 -7.04 -6.88
N THR A 124 13.63 -6.37 -7.97
CA THR A 124 14.30 -5.13 -8.38
C THR A 124 13.48 -3.92 -7.93
N ALA A 125 13.04 -3.08 -8.88
CA ALA A 125 12.18 -1.95 -8.57
C ALA A 125 10.74 -2.43 -8.27
N LEU A 126 10.18 -1.88 -7.20
CA LEU A 126 8.75 -1.93 -6.91
C LEU A 126 8.17 -0.56 -7.26
N ALA A 127 7.16 -0.53 -8.11
CA ALA A 127 6.44 0.69 -8.46
C ALA A 127 5.00 0.59 -7.98
N PHE A 128 4.40 1.72 -7.63
CA PHE A 128 2.99 1.82 -7.26
C PHE A 128 2.23 2.70 -8.25
N ALA A 129 0.93 2.47 -8.38
CA ALA A 129 0.05 3.39 -9.10
C ALA A 129 0.01 4.77 -8.41
N PRO A 130 -0.34 5.85 -9.15
CA PRO A 130 -0.31 7.21 -8.61
C PRO A 130 -1.25 7.45 -7.41
N VAL A 131 -2.34 6.70 -7.33
CA VAL A 131 -3.37 6.89 -6.29
C VAL A 131 -3.59 5.58 -5.55
N ALA A 132 -3.68 5.68 -4.22
CA ALA A 132 -4.20 4.64 -3.36
C ALA A 132 -5.62 5.01 -2.92
N VAL A 133 -6.54 4.05 -2.90
CA VAL A 133 -7.97 4.26 -2.60
C VAL A 133 -8.37 3.50 -1.35
N THR A 134 -9.38 3.99 -0.64
CA THR A 134 -9.94 3.30 0.53
C THR A 134 -10.81 2.10 0.09
N PRO A 135 -11.04 1.13 1.00
CA PRO A 135 -11.92 -0.02 0.69
C PRO A 135 -13.35 0.37 0.28
N ASP A 136 -13.89 1.47 0.80
CA ASP A 136 -15.24 1.94 0.46
C ASP A 136 -15.32 2.60 -0.92
N GLU A 137 -14.24 3.23 -1.41
CA GLU A 137 -14.15 3.75 -2.78
C GLU A 137 -14.21 2.63 -3.84
N LEU A 138 -13.83 1.40 -3.48
CA LEU A 138 -14.02 0.22 -4.35
C LEU A 138 -15.48 -0.25 -4.40
N GLY A 139 -16.34 0.22 -3.49
CA GLY A 139 -17.76 -0.13 -3.45
C GLY A 139 -18.01 -1.63 -3.47
N ALA A 140 -18.87 -2.08 -4.39
CA ALA A 140 -19.24 -3.49 -4.51
C ALA A 140 -18.11 -4.40 -5.02
N ALA A 141 -17.03 -3.84 -5.57
CA ALA A 141 -15.87 -4.62 -5.97
C ALA A 141 -15.08 -5.15 -4.77
N TRP A 142 -15.21 -4.57 -3.59
CA TRP A 142 -14.57 -5.05 -2.37
C TRP A 142 -15.54 -5.87 -1.53
N ASP A 143 -15.30 -7.17 -1.37
CA ASP A 143 -16.18 -8.07 -0.60
C ASP A 143 -15.80 -8.20 0.89
N GLY A 144 -14.86 -7.37 1.36
CA GLY A 144 -14.23 -7.49 2.69
C GLY A 144 -13.03 -8.44 2.75
N ARG A 145 -12.71 -9.12 1.65
CA ARG A 145 -11.63 -10.12 1.56
C ARG A 145 -10.77 -9.96 0.31
N ARG A 146 -11.38 -9.70 -0.85
CA ARG A 146 -10.75 -9.58 -2.17
C ARG A 146 -11.33 -8.42 -2.96
N VAL A 147 -10.51 -7.86 -3.85
CA VAL A 147 -10.97 -6.92 -4.89
C VAL A 147 -11.41 -7.71 -6.11
N HIS A 148 -12.64 -7.52 -6.55
CA HIS A 148 -13.28 -8.22 -7.66
C HIS A 148 -13.39 -7.33 -8.89
N LEU A 149 -12.23 -7.04 -9.49
CA LEU A 149 -12.13 -6.29 -10.75
C LEU A 149 -11.05 -6.88 -11.66
N PRO A 150 -11.19 -6.73 -12.98
CA PRO A 150 -10.15 -7.06 -13.93
C PRO A 150 -8.94 -6.12 -13.77
N LEU A 151 -7.73 -6.69 -13.88
CA LEU A 151 -6.47 -5.96 -13.93
C LEU A 151 -5.98 -5.92 -15.38
N GLU A 152 -6.02 -4.73 -15.98
CA GLU A 152 -5.60 -4.52 -17.36
C GLU A 152 -4.07 -4.38 -17.41
N VAL A 153 -3.41 -5.25 -18.17
CA VAL A 153 -1.97 -5.22 -18.40
C VAL A 153 -1.68 -5.15 -19.88
N GLN A 154 -0.86 -4.18 -20.28
CA GLN A 154 -0.41 -4.00 -21.66
C GLN A 154 1.12 -4.00 -21.73
N LEU A 155 1.64 -4.55 -22.82
CA LEU A 155 3.05 -4.50 -23.20
C LEU A 155 3.16 -3.90 -24.60
N ASN A 156 3.89 -2.80 -24.73
CA ASN A 156 4.09 -2.09 -26.00
C ASN A 156 2.76 -1.74 -26.69
N ASP A 157 1.81 -1.22 -25.90
CA ASP A 157 0.46 -0.82 -26.32
C ASP A 157 -0.46 -1.98 -26.77
N GLU A 158 0.03 -3.24 -26.65
CA GLU A 158 -0.75 -4.44 -26.92
C GLU A 158 -1.25 -5.09 -25.62
N PRO A 159 -2.50 -5.60 -25.58
CA PRO A 159 -3.02 -6.32 -24.42
C PRO A 159 -2.17 -7.56 -24.09
N LEU A 160 -1.70 -7.65 -22.85
CA LEU A 160 -1.03 -8.83 -22.31
C LEU A 160 -2.01 -9.72 -21.52
N GLY A 161 -2.91 -9.08 -20.76
CA GLY A 161 -3.90 -9.78 -19.97
C GLY A 161 -4.92 -8.85 -19.32
N LEU A 162 -6.06 -9.44 -19.01
CA LEU A 162 -7.16 -8.84 -18.27
C LEU A 162 -7.68 -9.79 -17.15
N PRO A 163 -6.81 -10.46 -16.37
CA PRO A 163 -7.27 -11.38 -15.33
C PRO A 163 -7.97 -10.64 -14.20
N HIS A 164 -8.91 -11.32 -13.57
CA HIS A 164 -9.72 -10.80 -12.49
C HIS A 164 -9.03 -11.01 -11.13
N ALA A 165 -8.78 -9.91 -10.40
CA ALA A 165 -7.97 -9.88 -9.18
C ALA A 165 -8.51 -10.77 -8.04
N GLY A 166 -9.84 -10.95 -7.99
CA GLY A 166 -10.49 -11.78 -6.96
C GLY A 166 -10.59 -13.26 -7.34
N THR A 167 -10.44 -13.58 -8.63
CA THR A 167 -10.57 -14.94 -9.16
C THR A 167 -9.27 -15.72 -8.93
N ASP A 168 -9.37 -16.98 -8.52
CA ASP A 168 -8.23 -17.86 -8.22
C ASP A 168 -7.21 -17.35 -7.18
N MET A 169 -7.49 -16.23 -6.49
CA MET A 169 -6.68 -15.74 -5.37
C MET A 169 -6.78 -16.69 -4.16
N ALA A 170 -5.79 -17.58 -4.04
CA ALA A 170 -5.77 -18.66 -3.05
C ALA A 170 -5.88 -18.16 -1.59
N PHE A 171 -5.19 -17.08 -1.25
CA PHE A 171 -5.24 -16.45 0.07
C PHE A 171 -5.80 -15.04 -0.07
N ASP A 172 -6.86 -14.73 0.67
CA ASP A 172 -7.41 -13.37 0.71
C ASP A 172 -6.55 -12.42 1.57
N PHE A 173 -6.75 -11.11 1.43
CA PHE A 173 -5.96 -10.12 2.18
C PHE A 173 -6.00 -10.34 3.70
N PRO A 174 -7.15 -10.65 4.33
CA PRO A 174 -7.16 -10.95 5.76
C PRO A 174 -6.30 -12.16 6.14
N ALA A 175 -6.22 -13.21 5.31
CA ALA A 175 -5.34 -14.34 5.54
C ALA A 175 -3.86 -13.94 5.43
N LEU A 176 -3.50 -13.12 4.42
CA LEU A 176 -2.14 -12.63 4.22
C LEU A 176 -1.67 -11.77 5.41
N ILE A 177 -2.52 -10.85 5.87
CA ILE A 177 -2.24 -9.98 7.02
C ILE A 177 -2.09 -10.81 8.30
N ALA A 178 -3.00 -11.75 8.58
CA ALA A 178 -2.91 -12.62 9.75
C ALA A 178 -1.64 -13.48 9.74
N ALA A 179 -1.22 -13.95 8.57
CA ALA A 179 0.03 -14.69 8.42
C ALA A 179 1.26 -13.80 8.67
N ALA A 180 1.29 -12.58 8.11
CA ALA A 180 2.37 -11.63 8.31
C ALA A 180 2.49 -11.17 9.77
N ALA A 181 1.35 -10.98 10.45
CA ALA A 181 1.26 -10.58 11.84
C ALA A 181 1.42 -11.75 12.84
N ARG A 182 1.61 -12.99 12.37
CA ARG A 182 1.59 -14.19 13.24
C ARG A 182 2.55 -14.07 14.42
N MET A 183 3.73 -13.51 14.19
CA MET A 183 4.82 -13.44 15.19
C MET A 183 5.30 -12.02 15.48
N ARG A 184 4.64 -11.00 14.92
CA ARG A 184 5.02 -9.59 15.07
C ARG A 184 3.81 -8.68 14.86
N ASP A 185 3.85 -7.48 15.41
CA ASP A 185 2.93 -6.43 15.03
C ASP A 185 3.26 -5.94 13.60
N LEU A 186 2.26 -5.42 12.89
CA LEU A 186 2.46 -4.69 11.64
C LEU A 186 2.15 -3.23 11.90
N ARG A 187 3.17 -2.39 11.73
CA ARG A 187 3.05 -0.94 11.93
C ARG A 187 2.14 -0.32 10.90
N ALA A 188 1.53 0.82 11.22
CA ALA A 188 0.88 1.66 10.24
C ALA A 188 1.83 1.92 9.04
N GLY A 189 1.28 1.93 7.83
CA GLY A 189 2.06 2.02 6.59
C GLY A 189 2.68 0.70 6.11
N THR A 190 2.53 -0.42 6.83
CA THR A 190 2.94 -1.74 6.31
C THR A 190 2.17 -2.08 5.03
N ILE A 191 2.88 -2.37 3.95
CA ILE A 191 2.30 -2.81 2.67
C ILE A 191 2.33 -4.33 2.60
N ILE A 192 1.18 -4.93 2.31
CA ILE A 192 1.03 -6.37 2.07
C ILE A 192 0.61 -6.58 0.62
N GLY A 193 1.46 -7.22 -0.17
CA GLY A 193 1.15 -7.57 -1.56
C GLY A 193 0.30 -8.84 -1.65
N SER A 194 -0.60 -8.89 -2.64
CA SER A 194 -1.38 -10.09 -2.99
C SER A 194 -0.54 -11.20 -3.63
N GLY A 195 0.63 -10.84 -4.15
CA GLY A 195 1.31 -11.63 -5.19
C GLY A 195 0.76 -11.30 -6.58
N ALA A 196 1.32 -11.93 -7.61
CA ALA A 196 0.86 -11.75 -8.99
C ALA A 196 -0.59 -12.21 -9.14
N VAL A 197 -1.43 -11.38 -9.75
CA VAL A 197 -2.79 -11.76 -10.15
C VAL A 197 -2.66 -12.76 -11.30
N SER A 198 -3.33 -13.90 -11.17
CA SER A 198 -3.30 -15.00 -12.14
C SER A 198 -4.63 -15.71 -12.08
N ASN A 199 -5.16 -16.12 -13.24
CA ASN A 199 -6.38 -16.92 -13.32
C ASN A 199 -6.07 -18.22 -14.07
N ARG A 200 -6.81 -19.28 -13.74
CA ARG A 200 -6.66 -20.58 -14.43
C ARG A 200 -7.16 -20.54 -15.87
N ASP A 201 -8.10 -19.64 -16.15
CA ASP A 201 -8.60 -19.41 -17.50
C ASP A 201 -7.52 -18.70 -18.33
N ALA A 202 -6.87 -19.42 -19.24
CA ALA A 202 -5.84 -18.83 -20.09
C ALA A 202 -6.39 -17.79 -21.08
N SER A 203 -7.70 -17.77 -21.34
CA SER A 203 -8.31 -16.83 -22.31
C SER A 203 -8.28 -15.37 -21.84
N VAL A 204 -8.13 -15.13 -20.52
CA VAL A 204 -7.98 -13.77 -19.98
C VAL A 204 -6.53 -13.26 -20.06
N GLY A 205 -5.60 -14.02 -20.65
CA GLY A 205 -4.20 -13.64 -20.76
C GLY A 205 -3.43 -13.73 -19.45
N ALA A 206 -2.39 -12.92 -19.29
CA ALA A 206 -1.47 -13.01 -18.15
C ALA A 206 -1.09 -11.63 -17.58
N CYS A 207 -0.79 -11.55 -16.28
CA CYS A 207 -0.21 -10.34 -15.68
C CYS A 207 1.32 -10.30 -15.74
N SER A 208 1.96 -11.37 -16.19
CA SER A 208 3.41 -11.40 -16.33
C SER A 208 3.87 -12.21 -17.55
N LEU A 209 5.00 -11.81 -18.13
CA LEU A 209 5.62 -12.58 -19.22
C LEU A 209 6.05 -13.99 -18.78
N ALA A 210 6.34 -14.19 -17.49
CA ALA A 210 6.68 -15.51 -16.95
C ALA A 210 5.46 -16.44 -16.95
N GLU A 211 4.29 -15.91 -16.57
CA GLU A 211 3.02 -16.63 -16.63
C GLU A 211 2.62 -16.90 -18.08
N LYS A 212 2.72 -15.90 -18.96
CA LYS A 212 2.41 -16.06 -20.39
C LYS A 212 3.18 -17.24 -21.01
N ARG A 213 4.48 -17.36 -20.73
CA ARG A 213 5.29 -18.51 -21.16
C ARG A 213 4.79 -19.84 -20.61
N ALA A 214 4.46 -19.86 -19.31
CA ALA A 214 3.99 -21.07 -18.66
C ALA A 214 2.63 -21.54 -19.24
N LEU A 215 1.78 -20.61 -19.68
CA LEU A 215 0.47 -20.91 -20.26
C LEU A 215 0.53 -21.32 -21.75
N GLN A 216 1.48 -20.79 -22.52
CA GLN A 216 1.50 -20.98 -23.98
C GLN A 216 2.38 -22.14 -24.46
N GLU A 217 3.12 -22.84 -23.57
CA GLU A 217 4.22 -23.75 -23.93
C GLU A 217 5.21 -23.14 -24.95
N GLU A 218 5.17 -21.81 -25.14
CA GLU A 218 6.14 -21.07 -25.93
C GLU A 218 7.48 -21.23 -25.25
N ALA A 219 8.46 -21.69 -26.02
CA ALA A 219 9.79 -22.11 -25.59
C ALA A 219 10.33 -21.24 -24.45
N LEU A 220 11.06 -21.84 -23.52
CA LEU A 220 11.80 -21.14 -22.46
C LEU A 220 12.59 -19.93 -22.98
N ASP A 221 12.86 -19.90 -24.29
CA ASP A 221 13.55 -18.89 -25.10
C ASP A 221 12.70 -17.68 -25.52
N ALA A 222 11.39 -17.64 -25.26
CA ALA A 222 10.59 -16.42 -25.49
C ALA A 222 11.29 -15.24 -24.80
N PRO A 223 11.26 -14.02 -25.35
CA PRO A 223 11.96 -12.89 -24.74
C PRO A 223 11.25 -12.37 -23.50
N LEU A 224 12.03 -11.98 -22.48
CA LEU A 224 11.50 -11.20 -21.34
C LEU A 224 11.44 -9.74 -21.79
N LEU A 225 11.13 -8.86 -20.85
CA LEU A 225 11.25 -7.42 -21.05
C LEU A 225 12.64 -7.06 -21.59
N ARG A 226 12.65 -6.22 -22.62
CA ARG A 226 13.84 -5.64 -23.26
C ARG A 226 13.88 -4.14 -23.01
N ILE A 227 15.06 -3.55 -23.14
CA ILE A 227 15.21 -2.10 -23.10
C ILE A 227 14.34 -1.48 -24.20
N GLY A 228 13.56 -0.46 -23.84
CA GLY A 228 12.58 0.19 -24.69
C GLY A 228 11.15 -0.33 -24.54
N ASP A 229 10.95 -1.50 -23.92
CA ASP A 229 9.61 -2.03 -23.70
C ASP A 229 8.81 -1.12 -22.75
N ARG A 230 7.53 -0.92 -23.07
CA ARG A 230 6.58 -0.13 -22.30
C ARG A 230 5.56 -1.03 -21.63
N ILE A 231 5.40 -0.86 -20.32
CA ILE A 231 4.43 -1.61 -19.51
C ILE A 231 3.38 -0.63 -19.02
N ARG A 232 2.11 -0.98 -19.21
CA ARG A 232 0.98 -0.27 -18.61
C ARG A 232 0.16 -1.23 -17.76
N ILE A 233 -0.14 -0.84 -16.52
CA ILE A 233 -1.01 -1.59 -15.61
C ILE A 233 -2.06 -0.64 -15.05
N GLU A 234 -3.33 -1.02 -15.18
CA GLU A 234 -4.46 -0.19 -14.77
C GLU A 234 -5.63 -1.06 -14.31
N MET A 235 -6.47 -0.52 -13.42
CA MET A 235 -7.72 -1.14 -13.02
C MET A 235 -8.83 -0.09 -13.11
N ARG A 236 -9.90 -0.47 -13.80
CA ARG A 236 -11.05 0.41 -14.07
C ARG A 236 -12.27 -0.05 -13.30
N ALA A 237 -13.08 0.90 -12.87
CA ALA A 237 -14.41 0.65 -12.34
C ALA A 237 -15.37 0.21 -13.47
N ALA A 238 -16.57 -0.24 -13.10
CA ALA A 238 -17.58 -0.72 -14.04
C ALA A 238 -18.04 0.35 -15.05
N ASP A 239 -17.88 1.63 -14.72
CA ASP A 239 -18.16 2.77 -15.59
C ASP A 239 -16.97 3.17 -16.49
N GLY A 240 -15.85 2.43 -16.41
CA GLY A 240 -14.63 2.66 -17.19
C GLY A 240 -13.64 3.66 -16.58
N GLN A 241 -13.99 4.31 -15.46
CA GLN A 241 -13.08 5.25 -14.80
C GLN A 241 -11.89 4.53 -14.18
N SER A 242 -10.70 5.15 -14.28
CA SER A 242 -9.48 4.64 -13.65
C SER A 242 -9.57 4.80 -12.14
N ILE A 243 -9.37 3.73 -11.39
CA ILE A 243 -9.49 3.75 -9.93
C ILE A 243 -8.21 4.28 -9.28
N PHE A 244 -7.06 3.76 -9.70
CA PHE A 244 -5.76 4.06 -9.08
C PHE A 244 -4.89 5.00 -9.93
N GLY A 245 -5.37 5.36 -11.12
CA GLY A 245 -4.48 5.75 -12.21
C GLY A 245 -3.72 4.55 -12.77
N ALA A 246 -2.88 4.79 -13.78
CA ALA A 246 -2.09 3.74 -14.41
C ALA A 246 -0.62 3.81 -13.99
N ILE A 247 -0.04 2.63 -13.74
CA ILE A 247 1.41 2.46 -13.79
C ILE A 247 1.79 2.45 -15.27
N ALA A 248 2.63 3.39 -15.70
CA ALA A 248 3.14 3.47 -17.07
C ALA A 248 4.66 3.62 -17.03
N GLN A 249 5.38 2.56 -17.37
CA GLN A 249 6.83 2.48 -17.21
C GLN A 249 7.51 2.05 -18.50
N THR A 250 8.70 2.58 -18.76
CA THR A 250 9.57 2.15 -19.86
C THR A 250 10.81 1.50 -19.28
N VAL A 251 11.20 0.35 -19.83
CA VAL A 251 12.44 -0.32 -19.43
C VAL A 251 13.62 0.44 -20.02
N VAL A 252 14.50 0.96 -19.17
CA VAL A 252 15.66 1.75 -19.59
C VAL A 252 16.98 1.08 -19.17
N HIS A 253 18.06 1.42 -19.86
CA HIS A 253 19.40 1.07 -19.41
C HIS A 253 19.72 1.84 -18.12
N PRO A 254 20.34 1.22 -17.11
CA PRO A 254 20.65 1.88 -15.82
C PRO A 254 21.50 3.16 -15.96
N ASP A 255 22.30 3.28 -17.03
CA ASP A 255 23.15 4.46 -17.26
C ASP A 255 22.44 5.64 -17.94
N ARG A 256 21.17 5.50 -18.34
CA ARG A 256 20.36 6.64 -18.80
C ARG A 256 19.76 7.35 -17.59
N ARG A 257 20.51 8.30 -17.01
CA ARG A 257 19.90 9.45 -16.33
C ARG A 257 19.37 10.39 -17.41
N ASP A 258 18.20 10.97 -17.16
CA ASP A 258 17.51 11.83 -18.12
C ASP A 258 18.43 13.00 -18.54
N PRO A 259 18.61 13.32 -19.83
CA PRO A 259 19.47 14.42 -20.26
C PRO A 259 19.05 15.81 -19.72
N GLN A 260 17.87 15.92 -19.11
CA GLN A 260 17.30 17.18 -18.64
C GLN A 260 17.70 17.59 -17.20
N GLU A 261 18.31 16.72 -16.40
CA GLU A 261 18.72 17.08 -15.02
C GLU A 261 20.05 17.89 -14.94
N GLY A 262 20.74 18.12 -16.06
CA GLY A 262 22.03 18.82 -16.09
C GLY A 262 22.00 20.31 -16.43
N ALA A 263 20.83 20.88 -16.77
CA ALA A 263 20.72 22.25 -17.29
C ALA A 263 19.89 23.17 -16.39
N SER A 264 20.19 23.22 -15.09
CA SER A 264 19.73 24.33 -14.23
C SER A 264 20.71 24.65 -13.11
N SER A 265 21.85 25.22 -13.47
CA SER A 265 22.54 26.16 -12.58
C SER A 265 23.12 27.29 -13.43
N GLY A 266 22.36 28.39 -13.49
CA GLY A 266 22.84 29.63 -14.06
C GLY A 266 24.07 30.11 -13.29
N ALA A 267 25.18 30.30 -14.00
CA ALA A 267 26.28 31.09 -13.50
C ALA A 267 25.80 32.56 -13.43
N SER A 268 25.46 33.01 -12.22
CA SER A 268 25.37 34.42 -11.90
C SER A 268 26.77 35.02 -12.02
N SER A 269 26.90 36.03 -12.87
CA SER A 269 28.10 36.85 -12.99
C SER A 269 28.07 37.92 -11.89
N ASP A 270 28.58 37.57 -10.71
CA ASP A 270 28.98 38.58 -9.73
C ASP A 270 30.45 38.91 -9.94
N THR A 271 30.70 40.01 -10.62
CA THR A 271 31.99 40.71 -10.55
C THR A 271 31.75 42.06 -9.90
N ALA A 272 32.07 42.15 -8.60
CA ALA A 272 32.20 43.41 -7.89
C ALA A 272 33.60 44.02 -8.14
N PRO A 273 33.72 45.37 -8.14
CA PRO A 273 34.95 46.04 -8.54
C PRO A 273 35.92 46.20 -7.35
N ALA A 274 37.21 46.11 -7.62
CA ALA A 274 38.24 46.62 -6.72
C ALA A 274 39.20 47.50 -7.52
N ASP A 275 39.19 48.78 -7.15
CA ASP A 275 39.94 49.89 -7.70
C ASP A 275 41.31 50.03 -6.99
N GLN A 276 42.29 50.54 -7.74
CA GLN A 276 43.56 51.18 -7.34
C GLN A 276 44.67 50.38 -6.61
N ALA A 277 45.87 50.31 -7.21
CA ALA A 277 46.94 51.32 -7.00
C ALA A 277 48.31 50.88 -7.59
N ALA A 278 48.99 51.86 -8.18
CA ALA A 278 50.39 51.93 -8.65
C ALA A 278 50.75 51.24 -9.99
#